data_AF-A0A1V5JNX1-F1
#
_entry.id   AF-A0A1V5JNX1-F1
#
_cell.length_a   1.000
_cell.length_b   1.000
_cell.length_c   1.000
_cell.angle_alpha   90.00
_cell.angle_beta   90.00
_cell.angle_gamma   90.00
#
_symmetry.space_group_name_H-M   'P 1'
#
loop_
_entity.id
_entity.type
_entity.pdbx_description
1 polymer ?
#
loop_
_entity_poly.entity_id
_entity_poly.type
_entity_poly.pdbx_seq_one_letter_code
_entity_poly.pdbx_strand_id
1 'polypeptide(L)'
;MSRRSRKSRVFFEEIGPLMDDERDPLGRGLFLGRHTAAQLEARLEETGLLDLARARGYGGLAVTATRQDDLSRLYLSAREPAARLIELVLREALFRPRQCFVEGFDFDDGLSVLEVQWLCLQDPQASFSPERPRLPGQVCPGLGGLRRMHELLLGLAQGRDAVLNVPERYHTALIYAQEYHFFAPRAAGQLLALERDLSRWPLAEVSAAIEAGCLIDRDSRQPVAWQPGEQLAPVSARLRAYFASPGYGAAVRQAAQALHYTVDWGQYERITHGSGSE
;
A
#
# COMPACT_ATOMS: atom_id res chain seq x y z
N MET A 1 27.62 20.55 -1.18
CA MET A 1 27.14 19.90 -2.42
C MET A 1 26.18 18.77 -2.06
N SER A 2 24.90 19.08 -1.95
CA SER A 2 23.83 18.16 -1.57
C SER A 2 23.15 17.63 -2.84
N ARG A 3 23.15 16.31 -3.03
CA ARG A 3 22.50 15.66 -4.17
C ARG A 3 21.00 15.53 -3.90
N ARG A 4 20.25 16.47 -4.49
CA ARG A 4 18.86 16.37 -4.97
C ARG A 4 17.93 15.41 -4.21
N SER A 5 17.25 15.95 -3.20
CA SER A 5 15.85 15.61 -2.97
C SER A 5 15.06 16.02 -4.21
N ARG A 6 14.35 15.07 -4.84
CA ARG A 6 13.44 15.37 -5.94
C ARG A 6 12.17 14.54 -5.81
N LYS A 7 11.30 14.97 -4.91
CA LYS A 7 9.84 14.88 -5.11
C LYS A 7 9.20 16.13 -4.52
N SER A 8 9.13 17.18 -5.34
CA SER A 8 8.18 18.27 -5.15
C SER A 8 7.40 18.46 -6.46
N ARG A 9 6.07 18.35 -6.33
CA ARG A 9 4.96 18.84 -7.16
C ARG A 9 3.73 18.04 -6.69
N VAL A 10 2.93 18.57 -5.76
CA VAL A 10 1.73 19.40 -6.01
C VAL A 10 0.86 18.75 -7.10
N PHE A 11 -0.39 18.39 -6.78
CA PHE A 11 -1.62 18.74 -7.52
C PHE A 11 -2.81 17.93 -6.96
N PHE A 12 -3.60 18.59 -6.10
CA PHE A 12 -5.05 18.56 -6.29
C PHE A 12 -5.28 19.35 -7.58
N GLU A 13 -5.55 18.67 -8.69
CA GLU A 13 -6.09 19.30 -9.89
C GLU A 13 -7.54 18.87 -10.05
N GLU A 14 -8.30 19.84 -10.52
CA GLU A 14 -9.75 19.95 -10.51
C GLU A 14 -10.43 18.83 -11.33
N ILE A 15 -11.67 18.52 -10.94
CA ILE A 15 -12.56 17.64 -11.68
C ILE A 15 -12.95 18.35 -12.99
N GLY A 16 -12.26 18.02 -14.09
CA GLY A 16 -12.68 18.36 -15.46
C GLY A 16 -13.65 17.31 -16.04
N PRO A 17 -14.52 17.70 -16.99
CA PRO A 17 -15.57 16.81 -17.50
C PRO A 17 -15.00 15.63 -18.29
N LEU A 18 -15.67 14.48 -18.15
CA LEU A 18 -15.46 13.26 -18.94
C LEU A 18 -15.61 13.61 -20.43
N MET A 19 -14.51 13.57 -21.16
CA MET A 19 -14.55 13.48 -22.61
C MET A 19 -14.71 12.02 -23.01
N ASP A 20 -15.76 11.75 -23.77
CA ASP A 20 -15.88 10.59 -24.65
C ASP A 20 -14.67 10.57 -25.60
N ASP A 21 -13.98 9.44 -25.70
CA ASP A 21 -13.08 9.23 -26.83
C ASP A 21 -13.28 7.84 -27.44
N GLU A 22 -13.53 7.88 -28.74
CA GLU A 22 -13.87 6.78 -29.62
C GLU A 22 -12.62 5.92 -29.89
N ARG A 23 -12.77 4.60 -29.74
CA ARG A 23 -12.05 3.52 -30.43
C ARG A 23 -10.56 3.75 -30.77
N ASP A 24 -9.67 3.28 -29.91
CA ASP A 24 -8.24 3.12 -30.21
C ASP A 24 -7.92 1.75 -30.88
N PRO A 25 -7.40 1.71 -32.13
CA PRO A 25 -7.18 0.48 -32.89
C PRO A 25 -5.92 -0.33 -32.54
N LEU A 26 -5.06 0.14 -31.61
CA LEU A 26 -3.72 -0.45 -31.38
C LEU A 26 -3.46 -0.95 -29.95
N GLY A 27 -4.46 -0.94 -29.06
CA GLY A 27 -4.29 -1.35 -27.65
C GLY A 27 -3.54 -0.33 -26.78
N ARG A 28 -3.35 0.90 -27.26
CA ARG A 28 -2.81 2.04 -26.50
C ARG A 28 -3.78 2.51 -25.39
N GLY A 29 -5.06 2.15 -25.46
CA GLY A 29 -6.07 2.39 -24.42
C GLY A 29 -6.30 1.24 -23.42
N LEU A 30 -5.59 0.11 -23.54
CA LEU A 30 -5.82 -1.05 -22.66
C LEU A 30 -5.00 -0.95 -21.36
N PHE A 31 -5.65 -1.19 -20.23
CA PHE A 31 -5.00 -1.29 -18.93
C PHE A 31 -4.07 -2.51 -18.90
N LEU A 32 -2.82 -2.31 -18.47
CA LEU A 32 -1.73 -3.29 -18.56
C LEU A 32 -1.56 -3.89 -19.97
N GLY A 33 -1.92 -3.12 -21.01
CA GLY A 33 -1.84 -3.53 -22.41
C GLY A 33 -2.81 -4.65 -22.81
N ARG A 34 -3.75 -5.04 -21.94
CA ARG A 34 -4.57 -6.24 -22.18
C ARG A 34 -6.01 -6.21 -21.67
N HIS A 35 -6.37 -5.32 -20.74
CA HIS A 35 -7.72 -5.24 -20.19
C HIS A 35 -8.46 -3.99 -20.65
N THR A 36 -9.68 -4.15 -21.15
CA THR A 36 -10.59 -3.03 -21.43
C THR A 36 -11.23 -2.51 -20.14
N ALA A 37 -11.76 -1.29 -20.16
CA ALA A 37 -12.53 -0.74 -19.03
C ALA A 37 -13.72 -1.64 -18.64
N ALA A 38 -14.46 -2.18 -19.62
CA ALA A 38 -15.57 -3.09 -19.36
C ALA A 38 -15.14 -4.42 -18.69
N GLN A 39 -13.97 -4.97 -19.07
CA GLN A 39 -13.42 -6.15 -18.40
C GLN A 39 -13.00 -5.86 -16.96
N LEU A 40 -12.46 -4.66 -16.70
CA LEU A 40 -12.08 -4.24 -15.35
C LEU A 40 -13.32 -3.97 -14.50
N GLU A 41 -14.36 -3.38 -15.08
CA GLU A 41 -15.66 -3.18 -14.44
C GLU A 41 -16.28 -4.52 -14.04
N ALA A 42 -16.30 -5.50 -14.94
CA ALA A 42 -16.78 -6.85 -14.62
C ALA A 42 -15.99 -7.48 -13.46
N ARG A 43 -14.67 -7.33 -13.41
CA ARG A 43 -13.85 -7.83 -12.29
C ARG A 43 -14.09 -7.06 -10.98
N LEU A 44 -14.34 -5.75 -11.05
CA LEU A 44 -14.72 -4.94 -9.88
C LEU A 44 -16.11 -5.36 -9.35
N GLU A 45 -17.02 -5.75 -10.23
CA GLU A 45 -18.32 -6.34 -9.87
C GLU A 45 -18.11 -7.72 -9.21
N GLU A 46 -17.36 -8.62 -9.84
CA GLU A 46 -17.07 -9.98 -9.33
C GLU A 46 -16.40 -9.97 -7.94
N THR A 47 -15.50 -9.03 -7.69
CA THR A 47 -14.86 -8.85 -6.37
C THR A 47 -15.79 -8.17 -5.35
N GLY A 48 -16.96 -7.67 -5.75
CA GLY A 48 -17.93 -6.96 -4.92
C GLY A 48 -17.52 -5.53 -4.55
N LEU A 49 -16.56 -4.92 -5.27
CA LEU A 49 -16.15 -3.53 -5.05
C LEU A 49 -17.22 -2.54 -5.49
N LEU A 50 -17.93 -2.84 -6.59
CA LEU A 50 -19.05 -2.01 -7.04
C LEU A 50 -20.23 -2.09 -6.07
N ASP A 51 -20.56 -3.29 -5.58
CA ASP A 51 -21.57 -3.48 -4.53
C ASP A 51 -21.22 -2.76 -3.23
N LEU A 52 -19.94 -2.80 -2.83
CA LEU A 52 -19.46 -2.05 -1.67
C LEU A 52 -19.71 -0.55 -1.84
N ALA A 53 -19.43 0.02 -3.01
CA ALA A 53 -19.69 1.43 -3.29
C ALA A 53 -21.20 1.74 -3.26
N ARG A 54 -22.04 0.91 -3.93
CA ARG A 54 -23.50 1.07 -3.92
C ARG A 54 -24.08 1.01 -2.50
N ALA A 55 -23.61 0.07 -1.67
CA ALA A 55 -24.03 -0.08 -0.28
C ALA A 55 -23.67 1.13 0.60
N ARG A 56 -22.70 1.96 0.17
CA ARG A 56 -22.35 3.23 0.82
C ARG A 56 -23.11 4.44 0.27
N GLY A 57 -24.08 4.19 -0.61
CA GLY A 57 -24.93 5.24 -1.19
C GLY A 57 -24.35 5.89 -2.44
N TYR A 58 -23.29 5.33 -3.04
CA TYR A 58 -22.73 5.84 -4.29
C TYR A 58 -23.47 5.27 -5.51
N GLY A 59 -24.10 6.15 -6.28
CA GLY A 59 -24.77 5.89 -7.55
C GLY A 59 -24.00 6.41 -8.77
N GLY A 60 -24.42 5.96 -9.95
CA GLY A 60 -23.81 6.35 -11.23
C GLY A 60 -22.32 6.02 -11.31
N LEU A 61 -21.95 4.80 -10.86
CA LEU A 61 -20.57 4.33 -10.84
C LEU A 61 -20.02 4.23 -12.27
N ALA A 62 -18.80 4.71 -12.46
CA ALA A 62 -18.07 4.66 -13.72
C ALA A 62 -16.64 4.18 -13.47
N VAL A 63 -16.22 3.19 -14.26
CA VAL A 63 -14.86 2.67 -14.27
C VAL A 63 -14.14 3.26 -15.47
N THR A 64 -13.04 3.98 -15.22
CA THR A 64 -12.17 4.45 -16.29
C THR A 64 -10.79 3.84 -16.12
N ALA A 65 -10.15 3.53 -17.24
CA ALA A 65 -8.82 2.98 -17.23
C ALA A 65 -8.01 3.57 -18.37
N THR A 66 -6.76 3.90 -18.08
CA THR A 66 -5.83 4.48 -19.05
C THR A 66 -4.47 3.84 -18.90
N ARG A 67 -3.67 3.93 -19.95
CA ARG A 67 -2.26 3.55 -19.93
C ARG A 67 -1.43 4.70 -20.48
N GLN A 68 -0.42 5.09 -19.74
CA GLN A 68 0.53 6.11 -20.14
C GLN A 68 1.93 5.58 -19.84
N ASP A 69 2.75 5.47 -20.87
CA ASP A 69 4.08 4.86 -20.81
C ASP A 69 4.01 3.42 -20.27
N ASP A 70 4.65 3.14 -19.13
CA ASP A 70 4.66 1.86 -18.42
C ASP A 70 3.63 1.80 -17.28
N LEU A 71 2.89 2.88 -17.03
CA LEU A 71 1.90 3.00 -15.96
C LEU A 71 0.48 2.78 -16.48
N SER A 72 -0.28 1.96 -15.77
CA SER A 72 -1.71 1.76 -15.99
C SER A 72 -2.50 2.34 -14.82
N ARG A 73 -3.49 3.20 -15.10
CA ARG A 73 -4.32 3.85 -14.09
C ARG A 73 -5.75 3.37 -14.21
N LEU A 74 -6.37 3.07 -13.07
CA LEU A 74 -7.77 2.70 -12.96
C LEU A 74 -8.44 3.57 -11.91
N TYR A 75 -9.60 4.10 -12.27
CA TYR A 75 -10.44 4.91 -11.40
C TYR A 75 -11.81 4.28 -11.27
N LEU A 76 -12.33 4.25 -10.03
CA LEU A 76 -13.76 4.09 -9.78
C LEU A 76 -14.30 5.42 -9.25
N SER A 77 -15.20 6.03 -10.03
CA SER A 77 -15.85 7.28 -9.68
C SER A 77 -17.36 7.09 -9.58
N ALA A 78 -17.99 7.83 -8.67
CA ALA A 78 -19.44 7.94 -8.54
C ALA A 78 -19.89 9.30 -9.05
N ARG A 79 -21.12 9.38 -9.57
CA ARG A 79 -21.77 10.65 -9.94
C ARG A 79 -22.69 11.18 -8.82
N GLU A 80 -23.21 10.28 -8.00
CA GLU A 80 -24.22 10.59 -6.99
C GLU A 80 -23.85 9.97 -5.63
N PRO A 81 -23.28 10.74 -4.69
CA PRO A 81 -22.64 12.04 -4.91
C PRO A 81 -21.35 11.91 -5.74
N ALA A 82 -20.96 13.01 -6.40
CA ALA A 82 -19.75 13.05 -7.22
C ALA A 82 -18.51 12.80 -6.36
N ALA A 83 -17.83 11.68 -6.59
CA ALA A 83 -16.69 11.28 -5.78
C ALA A 83 -15.75 10.34 -6.55
N ARG A 84 -14.47 10.36 -6.18
CA ARG A 84 -13.49 9.34 -6.60
C ARG A 84 -13.27 8.38 -5.44
N LEU A 85 -13.67 7.13 -5.62
CA LEU A 85 -13.68 6.11 -4.57
C LEU A 85 -12.41 5.26 -4.61
N ILE A 86 -11.96 4.94 -5.82
CA ILE A 86 -10.74 4.16 -6.05
C ILE A 86 -9.85 4.90 -7.04
N GLU A 87 -8.56 4.96 -6.71
CA GLU A 87 -7.50 5.25 -7.65
C GLU A 87 -6.41 4.19 -7.50
N LEU A 88 -6.10 3.52 -8.61
CA LEU A 88 -5.10 2.47 -8.66
C LEU A 88 -4.13 2.76 -9.79
N VAL A 89 -2.83 2.81 -9.46
CA VAL A 89 -1.75 2.94 -10.45
C VAL A 89 -0.84 1.72 -10.35
N LEU A 90 -0.72 0.99 -11.47
CA LEU A 90 0.05 -0.23 -11.57
C LEU A 90 1.15 -0.12 -12.62
N ARG A 91 2.22 -0.89 -12.39
CA ARG A 91 3.31 -1.12 -13.34
C ARG A 91 3.64 -2.60 -13.41
N GLU A 92 3.96 -3.09 -14.59
CA GLU A 92 4.61 -4.41 -14.73
C GLU A 92 6.13 -4.21 -14.66
N ALA A 93 6.79 -4.91 -13.75
CA ALA A 93 8.21 -4.71 -13.48
C ALA A 93 8.94 -6.03 -13.23
N LEU A 94 10.27 -5.96 -13.24
CA LEU A 94 11.16 -7.04 -12.84
C LEU A 94 11.89 -6.63 -11.56
N PHE A 95 11.45 -7.16 -10.42
CA PHE A 95 12.06 -6.93 -9.13
C PHE A 95 13.31 -7.80 -9.01
N ARG A 96 14.47 -7.18 -8.78
CA ARG A 96 15.75 -7.88 -8.59
C ARG A 96 16.24 -7.68 -7.16
N PRO A 97 16.05 -8.68 -6.28
CA PRO A 97 16.64 -8.65 -4.95
C PRO A 97 18.15 -8.46 -5.03
N ARG A 98 18.71 -7.57 -4.20
CA ARG A 98 20.17 -7.43 -4.08
C ARG A 98 20.83 -8.55 -3.27
N GLN A 99 20.02 -9.27 -2.51
CA GLN A 99 20.46 -10.33 -1.62
C GLN A 99 19.33 -11.34 -1.49
N CYS A 100 19.68 -12.63 -1.52
CA CYS A 100 18.81 -13.69 -1.01
C CYS A 100 19.18 -13.98 0.44
N PHE A 101 18.18 -14.08 1.31
CA PHE A 101 18.38 -14.25 2.77
C PHE A 101 18.25 -15.70 3.24
N VAL A 102 17.84 -16.61 2.36
CA VAL A 102 17.51 -17.99 2.71
C VAL A 102 18.26 -18.93 1.77
N GLU A 103 19.03 -19.85 2.35
CA GLU A 103 19.74 -20.88 1.60
C GLU A 103 18.77 -21.75 0.78
N GLY A 104 19.21 -22.17 -0.41
CA GLY A 104 18.40 -22.97 -1.33
C GLY A 104 17.40 -22.17 -2.17
N PHE A 105 17.33 -20.84 -2.00
CA PHE A 105 16.58 -19.95 -2.89
C PHE A 105 17.54 -19.01 -3.63
N ASP A 106 17.23 -18.78 -4.90
CA ASP A 106 17.91 -17.82 -5.75
C ASP A 106 16.87 -17.05 -6.58
N PHE A 107 17.14 -15.76 -6.79
CA PHE A 107 16.32 -14.82 -7.53
C PHE A 107 17.16 -13.96 -8.49
N ASP A 108 18.32 -14.44 -8.94
CA ASP A 108 19.24 -13.73 -9.83
C ASP A 108 18.59 -13.32 -11.17
N ASP A 109 17.70 -14.17 -11.70
CA ASP A 109 16.89 -13.87 -12.89
C ASP A 109 15.85 -12.75 -12.66
N GLY A 110 15.65 -12.38 -11.39
CA GLY A 110 14.59 -11.49 -10.93
C GLY A 110 13.26 -12.19 -10.69
N LEU A 111 12.30 -11.39 -10.25
CA LEU A 111 10.92 -11.75 -9.97
C LEU A 111 10.02 -10.86 -10.82
N SER A 112 9.20 -11.44 -11.69
CA SER A 112 8.22 -10.67 -12.45
C SER A 112 7.11 -10.23 -11.49
N VAL A 113 6.81 -8.93 -11.43
CA VAL A 113 5.86 -8.38 -10.46
C VAL A 113 4.85 -7.44 -11.11
N LEU A 114 3.65 -7.42 -10.52
CA LEU A 114 2.69 -6.34 -10.68
C LEU A 114 2.88 -5.36 -9.52
N GLU A 115 3.56 -4.25 -9.78
CA GLU A 115 3.89 -3.26 -8.77
C GLU A 115 2.76 -2.24 -8.60
N VAL A 116 2.32 -2.07 -7.36
CA VAL A 116 1.39 -1.02 -6.96
C VAL A 116 2.17 0.26 -6.70
N GLN A 117 2.06 1.22 -7.62
CA GLN A 117 2.67 2.55 -7.48
C GLN A 117 1.82 3.48 -6.62
N TRP A 118 0.50 3.28 -6.67
CA TRP A 118 -0.45 4.05 -5.87
C TRP A 118 -1.73 3.24 -5.71
N LEU A 119 -2.28 3.26 -4.50
CA LEU A 119 -3.60 2.73 -4.21
C LEU A 119 -4.30 3.61 -3.20
N CYS A 120 -5.46 4.11 -3.59
CA CYS A 120 -6.38 4.82 -2.71
C CYS A 120 -7.75 4.14 -2.78
N LEU A 121 -8.31 3.79 -1.60
CA LEU A 121 -9.71 3.36 -1.44
C LEU A 121 -10.33 4.23 -0.35
N GLN A 122 -11.17 5.17 -0.74
CA GLN A 122 -11.71 6.18 0.16
C GLN A 122 -13.23 6.26 0.07
N ASP A 123 -13.83 6.68 1.18
CA ASP A 123 -15.24 7.00 1.32
C ASP A 123 -15.36 8.51 1.65
N PRO A 124 -15.45 9.38 0.63
CA PRO A 124 -15.51 10.83 0.85
C PRO A 124 -16.75 11.34 1.59
N GLN A 125 -17.79 10.51 1.76
CA GLN A 125 -19.00 10.89 2.51
C GLN A 125 -18.91 10.46 3.99
N ALA A 126 -18.02 9.53 4.32
CA ALA A 126 -17.80 9.12 5.69
C ALA A 126 -17.04 10.17 6.50
N SER A 127 -17.28 10.17 7.81
CA SER A 127 -16.53 10.95 8.80
C SER A 127 -15.64 10.04 9.64
N PHE A 128 -14.51 10.56 10.12
CA PHE A 128 -13.70 9.86 11.11
C PHE A 128 -14.45 9.73 12.43
N SER A 129 -14.19 8.66 13.17
CA SER A 129 -14.77 8.41 14.50
C SER A 129 -13.69 7.99 15.49
N PRO A 130 -13.96 7.97 16.80
CA PRO A 130 -13.01 7.44 17.79
C PRO A 130 -12.57 5.99 17.51
N GLU A 131 -13.47 5.17 16.96
CA GLU A 131 -13.21 3.77 16.59
C GLU A 131 -12.47 3.64 15.26
N ARG A 132 -12.56 4.65 14.40
CA ARG A 132 -11.88 4.75 13.11
C ARG A 132 -11.21 6.12 12.97
N PRO A 133 -10.17 6.37 13.79
CA PRO A 133 -9.48 7.65 13.77
C PRO A 133 -8.72 7.81 12.46
N ARG A 134 -8.43 9.07 12.13
CA ARG A 134 -7.64 9.43 10.96
C ARG A 134 -6.22 8.87 11.07
N LEU A 135 -5.80 8.07 10.10
CA LEU A 135 -4.41 7.65 9.98
C LEU A 135 -3.56 8.76 9.33
N PRO A 136 -2.25 8.83 9.62
CA PRO A 136 -1.38 9.82 8.98
C PRO A 136 -1.41 9.73 7.45
N GLY A 137 -1.51 10.88 6.79
CA GLY A 137 -1.66 10.98 5.32
C GLY A 137 -3.06 10.69 4.77
N GLN A 138 -3.99 10.22 5.60
CA GLN A 138 -5.37 9.96 5.18
C GLN A 138 -6.17 11.26 5.07
N VAL A 139 -7.00 11.41 4.03
CA VAL A 139 -7.89 12.58 3.87
C VAL A 139 -9.33 12.22 4.25
N CYS A 140 -9.79 11.03 3.86
CA CYS A 140 -11.12 10.51 4.16
C CYS A 140 -11.03 9.10 4.76
N PRO A 141 -12.02 8.64 5.54
CA PRO A 141 -12.10 7.25 5.94
C PRO A 141 -11.99 6.30 4.75
N GLY A 142 -11.45 5.10 4.98
CA GLY A 142 -11.29 4.12 3.92
C GLY A 142 -12.64 3.51 3.49
N LEU A 143 -12.76 3.18 2.21
CA LEU A 143 -13.97 2.49 1.68
C LEU A 143 -14.19 1.12 2.33
N GLY A 144 -13.13 0.50 2.87
CA GLY A 144 -13.20 -0.83 3.50
C GLY A 144 -13.13 -1.99 2.50
N GLY A 145 -12.64 -1.73 1.29
CA GLY A 145 -12.57 -2.71 0.19
C GLY A 145 -11.19 -3.36 -0.02
N LEU A 146 -10.25 -3.24 0.92
CA LEU A 146 -8.86 -3.64 0.68
C LEU A 146 -8.71 -5.14 0.33
N ARG A 147 -9.45 -6.03 1.01
CA ARG A 147 -9.45 -7.48 0.70
C ARG A 147 -9.93 -7.74 -0.74
N ARG A 148 -11.02 -7.09 -1.15
CA ARG A 148 -11.59 -7.18 -2.51
C ARG A 148 -10.62 -6.62 -3.57
N MET A 149 -9.92 -5.54 -3.23
CA MET A 149 -8.87 -4.98 -4.07
C MET A 149 -7.67 -5.94 -4.19
N HIS A 150 -7.29 -6.59 -3.10
CA HIS A 150 -6.24 -7.60 -3.13
C HIS A 150 -6.61 -8.78 -4.06
N GLU A 151 -7.85 -9.26 -4.02
CA GLU A 151 -8.36 -10.29 -4.95
C GLU A 151 -8.26 -9.84 -6.41
N LEU A 152 -8.67 -8.58 -6.71
CA LEU A 152 -8.50 -8.00 -8.05
C LEU A 152 -7.01 -8.00 -8.47
N LEU A 153 -6.11 -7.55 -7.59
CA LEU A 153 -4.68 -7.47 -7.87
C LEU A 153 -4.07 -8.84 -8.12
N LEU A 154 -4.44 -9.87 -7.36
CA LEU A 154 -4.00 -11.25 -7.63
C LEU A 154 -4.51 -11.76 -8.98
N GLY A 155 -5.78 -11.49 -9.31
CA GLY A 155 -6.37 -11.83 -10.60
C GLY A 155 -5.67 -11.13 -11.78
N LEU A 156 -5.22 -9.89 -11.58
CA LEU A 156 -4.41 -9.14 -12.53
C LEU A 156 -2.94 -9.59 -12.54
N ALA A 157 -2.42 -10.13 -11.44
CA ALA A 157 -1.04 -10.59 -11.36
C ALA A 157 -0.83 -12.02 -11.89
N GLN A 158 -1.89 -12.75 -12.26
CA GLN A 158 -1.77 -14.09 -12.83
C GLN A 158 -0.69 -14.21 -13.91
N GLY A 159 0.18 -15.22 -13.75
CA GLY A 159 1.37 -15.44 -14.57
C GLY A 159 2.64 -14.68 -14.13
N ARG A 160 2.58 -13.90 -13.05
CA ARG A 160 3.74 -13.24 -12.41
C ARG A 160 4.15 -13.94 -11.12
N ASP A 161 5.26 -13.52 -10.54
CA ASP A 161 5.72 -14.02 -9.25
C ASP A 161 4.98 -13.39 -8.06
N ALA A 162 4.60 -12.11 -8.17
CA ALA A 162 3.95 -11.41 -7.06
C ALA A 162 3.18 -10.16 -7.48
N VAL A 163 2.32 -9.69 -6.56
CA VAL A 163 2.00 -8.26 -6.45
C VAL A 163 3.02 -7.62 -5.51
N LEU A 164 3.66 -6.53 -5.93
CA LEU A 164 4.66 -5.81 -5.13
C LEU A 164 4.09 -4.49 -4.64
N ASN A 165 4.30 -4.19 -3.36
CA ASN A 165 4.00 -2.90 -2.75
C ASN A 165 5.18 -2.45 -1.86
N VAL A 166 5.39 -1.16 -1.70
CA VAL A 166 6.41 -0.58 -0.80
C VAL A 166 5.70 0.40 0.14
N PRO A 167 5.20 -0.07 1.31
CA PRO A 167 4.48 0.80 2.23
C PRO A 167 5.38 1.88 2.84
N GLU A 168 5.08 3.14 2.51
CA GLU A 168 5.86 4.29 2.98
C GLU A 168 5.68 4.59 4.48
N ARG A 169 4.63 4.03 5.13
CA ARG A 169 4.28 4.30 6.52
C ARG A 169 4.09 3.01 7.31
N TYR A 170 4.28 3.10 8.63
CA TYR A 170 4.12 1.96 9.53
C TYR A 170 2.72 1.32 9.45
N HIS A 171 1.65 2.11 9.58
CA HIS A 171 0.29 1.54 9.52
C HIS A 171 -0.02 0.89 8.17
N THR A 172 0.46 1.44 7.06
CA THR A 172 0.22 0.81 5.75
C THR A 172 0.94 -0.52 5.69
N ALA A 173 2.19 -0.60 6.16
CA ALA A 173 2.93 -1.85 6.22
C ALA A 173 2.23 -2.90 7.09
N LEU A 174 1.68 -2.51 8.24
CA LEU A 174 0.94 -3.40 9.12
C LEU A 174 -0.37 -3.89 8.48
N ILE A 175 -1.12 -2.99 7.83
CA ILE A 175 -2.37 -3.33 7.14
C ILE A 175 -2.11 -4.32 5.99
N TYR A 176 -1.09 -4.07 5.17
CA TYR A 176 -0.74 -4.96 4.06
C TYR A 176 -0.15 -6.30 4.52
N ALA A 177 0.48 -6.36 5.71
CA ALA A 177 1.08 -7.58 6.23
C ALA A 177 0.09 -8.75 6.45
N GLN A 178 -1.22 -8.49 6.37
CA GLN A 178 -2.24 -9.54 6.39
C GLN A 178 -2.19 -10.47 5.16
N GLU A 179 -1.80 -9.94 3.99
CA GLU A 179 -1.81 -10.67 2.71
C GLU A 179 -0.46 -10.58 1.97
N TYR A 180 0.47 -9.77 2.47
CA TYR A 180 1.79 -9.53 1.89
C TYR A 180 2.90 -9.84 2.90
N HIS A 181 4.05 -10.28 2.39
CA HIS A 181 5.23 -10.57 3.20
C HIS A 181 6.37 -9.64 2.80
N PHE A 182 7.08 -9.07 3.78
CA PHE A 182 8.33 -8.38 3.45
C PHE A 182 9.32 -9.35 2.83
N PHE A 183 9.90 -9.00 1.68
CA PHE A 183 10.91 -9.84 1.04
C PHE A 183 12.12 -10.04 1.97
N ALA A 184 12.59 -8.95 2.60
CA ALA A 184 13.68 -9.01 3.57
C ALA A 184 13.19 -9.47 4.95
N PRO A 185 13.71 -10.58 5.53
CA PRO A 185 13.31 -11.06 6.85
C PRO A 185 13.51 -10.04 7.97
N ARG A 186 14.53 -9.17 7.85
CA ARG A 186 14.79 -8.11 8.83
C ARG A 186 13.65 -7.08 8.90
N ALA A 187 13.05 -6.73 7.76
CA ALA A 187 11.93 -5.79 7.71
C ALA A 187 10.65 -6.42 8.30
N ALA A 188 10.39 -7.70 7.99
CA ALA A 188 9.33 -8.46 8.65
C ALA A 188 9.55 -8.55 10.17
N GLY A 189 10.77 -8.85 10.61
CA GLY A 189 11.12 -8.90 12.03
C GLY A 189 10.95 -7.56 12.74
N GLN A 190 11.30 -6.44 12.08
CA GLN A 190 11.05 -5.09 12.59
C GLN A 190 9.56 -4.82 12.78
N LEU A 191 8.71 -5.18 11.81
CA LEU A 191 7.26 -5.01 11.95
C LEU A 191 6.72 -5.84 13.13
N LEU A 192 7.14 -7.09 13.27
CA LEU A 192 6.74 -7.96 14.39
C LEU A 192 7.18 -7.40 15.74
N ALA A 193 8.39 -6.84 15.84
CA ALA A 193 8.87 -6.21 17.07
C ALA A 193 8.05 -4.95 17.43
N LEU A 194 7.73 -4.12 16.43
CA LEU A 194 6.86 -2.95 16.63
C LEU A 194 5.46 -3.35 17.10
N GLU A 195 4.85 -4.36 16.47
CA GLU A 195 3.53 -4.86 16.88
C GLU A 195 3.58 -5.43 18.31
N ARG A 196 4.59 -6.26 18.62
CA ARG A 196 4.80 -6.79 19.97
C ARG A 196 4.91 -5.69 21.01
N ASP A 197 5.68 -4.65 20.74
CA ASP A 197 6.03 -3.64 21.75
C ASP A 197 4.98 -2.52 21.87
N LEU A 198 4.27 -2.21 20.78
CA LEU A 198 3.43 -1.02 20.66
C LEU A 198 1.93 -1.30 20.51
N SER A 199 1.50 -2.57 20.35
CA SER A 199 0.08 -2.95 20.14
C SER A 199 -0.87 -2.56 21.28
N ARG A 200 -0.36 -2.22 22.47
CA ARG A 200 -1.18 -1.68 23.57
C ARG A 200 -1.76 -0.28 23.29
N TRP A 201 -1.22 0.42 22.30
CA TRP A 201 -1.63 1.76 21.91
C TRP A 201 -2.42 1.73 20.59
N PRO A 202 -3.35 2.67 20.37
CA PRO A 202 -4.09 2.75 19.12
C PRO A 202 -3.16 2.93 17.91
N LEU A 203 -3.43 2.19 16.82
CA LEU A 203 -2.60 2.21 15.61
C LEU A 203 -2.38 3.63 15.06
N ALA A 204 -3.40 4.48 15.10
CA ALA A 204 -3.31 5.85 14.61
C ALA A 204 -2.33 6.69 15.43
N GLU A 205 -2.36 6.58 16.76
CA GLU A 205 -1.44 7.29 17.65
C GLU A 205 -0.01 6.81 17.47
N VAL A 206 0.21 5.50 17.44
CA VAL A 206 1.55 4.91 17.20
C VAL A 206 2.09 5.37 15.85
N SER A 207 1.25 5.36 14.81
CA SER A 207 1.68 5.78 13.48
C SER A 207 2.03 7.27 13.42
N ALA A 208 1.23 8.12 14.06
CA ALA A 208 1.50 9.55 14.12
C ALA A 208 2.78 9.84 14.90
N ALA A 209 3.04 9.13 16.00
CA ALA A 209 4.27 9.25 16.77
C ALA A 209 5.51 8.78 15.99
N ILE A 210 5.40 7.68 15.22
CA ILE A 210 6.47 7.21 14.34
C ILE A 210 6.76 8.25 13.24
N GLU A 211 5.73 8.83 12.61
CA GLU A 211 5.88 9.87 11.57
C GLU A 211 6.47 11.18 12.13
N ALA A 212 6.18 11.49 13.41
CA ALA A 212 6.79 12.59 14.14
C ALA A 212 8.25 12.33 14.58
N GLY A 213 8.80 11.13 14.30
CA GLY A 213 10.19 10.78 14.64
C GLY A 213 10.38 10.39 16.10
N CYS A 214 9.32 10.01 16.82
CA CYS A 214 9.35 9.67 18.25
C CYS A 214 9.58 8.18 18.52
N LEU A 215 9.86 7.36 17.51
CA LEU A 215 10.20 5.95 17.67
C LEU A 215 11.63 5.81 18.18
N ILE A 216 11.81 5.10 19.29
CA ILE A 216 13.09 4.90 19.96
C ILE A 216 13.44 3.42 19.99
N ASP A 217 14.66 3.09 19.61
CA ASP A 217 15.27 1.79 19.91
C ASP A 217 15.63 1.74 21.40
N ARG A 218 15.05 0.79 22.14
CA ARG A 218 15.16 0.73 23.60
C ARG A 218 16.57 0.42 24.08
N ASP A 219 17.33 -0.33 23.31
CA ASP A 219 18.65 -0.84 23.71
C ASP A 219 19.71 0.26 23.52
N SER A 220 19.70 0.94 22.37
CA SER A 220 20.60 2.05 22.05
C SER A 220 20.13 3.41 22.58
N ARG A 221 18.83 3.54 22.90
CA ARG A 221 18.15 4.79 23.25
C ARG A 221 18.25 5.87 22.17
N GLN A 222 18.39 5.46 20.92
CA GLN A 222 18.46 6.38 19.77
C GLN A 222 17.13 6.41 19.00
N PRO A 223 16.79 7.56 18.40
CA PRO A 223 15.68 7.64 17.46
C PRO A 223 15.89 6.71 16.26
N VAL A 224 14.82 6.04 15.84
CA VAL A 224 14.79 5.19 14.66
C VAL A 224 13.71 5.67 13.71
N ALA A 225 14.07 5.89 12.45
CA ALA A 225 13.10 6.16 11.41
C ALA A 225 12.46 4.86 10.91
N TRP A 226 11.17 4.91 10.58
CA TRP A 226 10.54 3.89 9.75
C TRP A 226 11.26 3.83 8.39
N GLN A 227 11.62 2.62 7.96
CA GLN A 227 12.22 2.39 6.65
C GLN A 227 11.26 1.57 5.80
N PRO A 228 10.73 2.13 4.69
CA PRO A 228 9.94 1.37 3.74
C PRO A 228 10.73 0.19 3.16
N GLY A 229 10.06 -0.92 2.92
CA GLY A 229 10.65 -2.12 2.32
C GLY A 229 9.65 -2.83 1.42
N GLU A 230 10.13 -3.69 0.53
CA GLU A 230 9.30 -4.40 -0.43
C GLU A 230 8.45 -5.47 0.27
N GLN A 231 7.13 -5.34 0.16
CA GLN A 231 6.14 -6.32 0.54
C GLN A 231 5.56 -7.00 -0.71
N LEU A 232 5.50 -8.32 -0.69
CA LEU A 232 5.09 -9.15 -1.82
C LEU A 232 3.93 -10.05 -1.42
N ALA A 233 2.84 -10.01 -2.20
CA ALA A 233 1.82 -11.04 -2.17
C ALA A 233 2.20 -12.14 -3.19
N PRO A 234 2.59 -13.34 -2.75
CA PRO A 234 3.20 -14.33 -3.62
C PRO A 234 2.18 -15.03 -4.53
N VAL A 235 2.43 -14.96 -5.85
CA VAL A 235 1.62 -15.58 -6.91
C VAL A 235 2.29 -16.84 -7.46
N SER A 236 3.61 -16.92 -7.54
CA SER A 236 4.31 -18.13 -8.00
C SER A 236 4.56 -19.13 -6.86
N ALA A 237 4.67 -20.40 -7.22
CA ALA A 237 4.99 -21.47 -6.27
C ALA A 237 6.38 -21.27 -5.64
N ARG A 238 7.37 -20.79 -6.41
CA ARG A 238 8.73 -20.49 -5.93
C ARG A 238 8.71 -19.48 -4.80
N LEU A 239 8.00 -18.36 -4.98
CA LEU A 239 7.97 -17.31 -3.96
C LEU A 239 7.11 -17.70 -2.75
N ARG A 240 6.03 -18.48 -2.94
CA ARG A 240 5.29 -19.08 -1.82
C ARG A 240 6.18 -20.01 -0.98
N ALA A 241 6.97 -20.86 -1.63
CA ALA A 241 7.91 -21.75 -0.94
C ALA A 241 8.98 -20.97 -0.15
N TYR A 242 9.45 -19.83 -0.68
CA TYR A 242 10.40 -18.96 0.02
C TYR A 242 9.83 -18.45 1.35
N PHE A 243 8.63 -17.85 1.34
CA PHE A 243 8.00 -17.33 2.56
C PHE A 243 7.56 -18.43 3.53
N ALA A 244 7.20 -19.61 3.02
CA ALA A 244 6.87 -20.77 3.85
C ALA A 244 8.10 -21.50 4.41
N SER A 245 9.31 -21.14 3.97
CA SER A 245 10.52 -21.86 4.35
C SER A 245 10.84 -21.68 5.85
N PRO A 246 11.35 -22.72 6.54
CA PRO A 246 11.81 -22.59 7.92
C PRO A 246 12.92 -21.54 8.08
N GLY A 247 13.79 -21.40 7.07
CA GLY A 247 14.87 -20.42 7.06
C GLY A 247 14.37 -18.97 7.06
N TYR A 248 13.38 -18.64 6.22
CA TYR A 248 12.74 -17.33 6.24
C TYR A 248 12.14 -17.04 7.62
N GLY A 249 11.31 -17.96 8.13
CA GLY A 249 10.65 -17.80 9.43
C GLY A 249 11.63 -17.67 10.61
N ALA A 250 12.74 -18.41 10.58
CA ALA A 250 13.79 -18.30 11.59
C ALA A 250 14.48 -16.93 11.56
N ALA A 251 14.85 -16.45 10.37
CA ALA A 251 15.47 -15.14 10.20
C ALA A 251 14.53 -14.00 10.65
N VAL A 252 13.24 -14.09 10.35
CA VAL A 252 12.22 -13.14 10.83
C VAL A 252 12.16 -13.12 12.36
N ARG A 253 12.07 -14.29 13.00
CA ARG A 253 12.01 -14.40 14.46
C ARG A 253 13.27 -13.87 15.13
N GLN A 254 14.45 -14.22 14.60
CA GLN A 254 15.72 -13.73 15.10
C GLN A 254 15.79 -12.20 15.02
N ALA A 255 15.39 -11.61 13.89
CA ALA A 255 15.34 -10.17 13.74
C ALA A 255 14.36 -9.52 14.73
N ALA A 256 13.17 -10.09 14.92
CA ALA A 256 12.18 -9.58 15.87
C ALA A 256 12.66 -9.66 17.34
N GLN A 257 13.39 -10.71 17.70
CA GLN A 257 13.97 -10.88 19.05
C GLN A 257 15.11 -9.91 19.33
N ALA A 258 15.85 -9.49 18.30
CA ALA A 258 16.98 -8.58 18.42
C ALA A 258 16.58 -7.10 18.43
N LEU A 259 15.30 -6.78 18.24
CA LEU A 259 14.80 -5.41 18.14
C LEU A 259 13.80 -5.13 19.26
N HIS A 260 13.93 -3.99 19.92
CA HIS A 260 13.04 -3.55 21.00
C HIS A 260 12.71 -2.07 20.83
N TYR A 261 11.43 -1.74 20.81
CA TYR A 261 10.96 -0.39 20.53
C TYR A 261 10.13 0.21 21.67
N THR A 262 10.22 1.53 21.79
CA THR A 262 9.29 2.35 22.58
C THR A 262 9.03 3.64 21.83
N VAL A 263 8.01 4.38 22.26
CA VAL A 263 7.73 5.73 21.77
C VAL A 263 8.10 6.74 22.86
N ASP A 264 8.75 7.83 22.50
CA ASP A 264 8.90 9.01 23.36
C ASP A 264 7.60 9.84 23.31
N TRP A 265 6.65 9.47 24.17
CA TRP A 265 5.34 10.13 24.25
C TRP A 265 5.46 11.59 24.71
N GLY A 266 6.43 11.90 25.57
CA GLY A 266 6.64 13.29 26.02
C GLY A 266 7.14 14.18 24.89
N GLN A 267 7.99 13.66 23.99
CA GLN A 267 8.37 14.38 22.77
C GLN A 267 7.16 14.53 21.83
N TYR A 268 6.38 13.47 21.63
CA TYR A 268 5.21 13.51 20.76
C TYR A 268 4.16 14.53 21.23
N GLU A 269 3.88 14.60 22.54
CA GLU A 269 3.02 15.61 23.16
C GLU A 269 3.54 17.03 22.91
N ARG A 270 4.85 17.28 23.09
CA ARG A 270 5.46 18.58 22.80
C ARG A 270 5.33 18.99 21.33
N ILE A 271 5.49 18.06 20.40
CA ILE A 271 5.34 18.34 18.96
C ILE A 271 3.89 18.67 18.61
N THR A 272 2.94 17.91 19.15
CA THR A 272 1.51 18.03 18.83
C THR A 272 0.81 19.20 19.51
N HIS A 273 1.23 19.58 20.73
CA HIS A 273 0.62 20.66 21.50
C HIS A 273 1.44 21.96 21.48
N GLY A 274 2.75 21.89 21.19
CA GLY A 274 3.63 23.07 21.10
C GLY A 274 3.58 23.83 19.78
N SER A 275 2.93 23.28 18.75
CA SER A 275 2.75 23.90 17.42
C SER A 275 1.51 24.81 17.32
N GLY A 276 0.82 25.08 18.44
CA GLY A 276 -0.36 25.95 18.52
C GLY A 276 -0.13 27.31 19.19
N SER A 277 1.12 27.73 19.35
CA SER A 277 1.48 28.98 20.04
C SER A 277 2.65 29.68 19.36
N GLU A 278 2.42 30.18 18.15
CA GLU A 278 3.10 31.34 17.55
C GLU A 278 2.10 32.14 16.71
#